data_AF-A0A2T0JLJ6-F1
#
_entry.id   AF-A0A2T0JLJ6-F1
#
_cell.length_a   1.000
_cell.length_b   1.000
_cell.length_c   1.000
_cell.angle_alpha   90.00
_cell.angle_beta   90.00
_cell.angle_gamma   90.00
#
_symmetry.space_group_name_H-M   'P 1'
#
loop_
_entity.id
_entity.type
_entity.pdbx_description
1 polymer ?
#
loop_
_entity_poly.entity_id
_entity_poly.type
_entity_poly.pdbx_seq_one_letter_code
_entity_poly.pdbx_strand_id
1 'polypeptide(L)' 'MPGVTVRRSLLLFVLAAVAEIGSAWLIWQGWREHRGPWWIAGGVIALGIYGFVAAFQPDANFGRILAAYGGVFVAGSLI' A
#
# COMPACT_ATOMS: atom_id res chain seq x y z
N MET A 1 -16.26 -11.97 17.63
CA MET A 1 -17.05 -10.72 17.54
C MET A 1 -16.72 -10.00 16.24
N PRO A 2 -17.70 -9.68 15.39
CA PRO A 2 -17.49 -9.08 14.07
C PRO A 2 -16.74 -7.73 14.09
N GLY A 3 -16.74 -7.00 15.21
CA GLY A 3 -16.05 -5.71 15.34
C GLY A 3 -14.51 -5.77 15.35
N VAL A 4 -13.90 -6.90 15.74
CA VAL A 4 -12.42 -7.05 15.75
C VAL A 4 -11.86 -7.13 14.33
N THR A 5 -12.61 -7.77 13.43
CA THR A 5 -12.22 -7.98 12.03
C THR A 5 -12.24 -6.68 11.23
N VAL A 6 -13.25 -5.83 11.44
CA VAL A 6 -13.40 -4.53 10.74
C VAL A 6 -12.25 -3.58 11.08
N ARG A 7 -11.92 -3.43 12.37
CA ARG A 7 -10.80 -2.58 12.81
C ARG A 7 -9.47 -3.06 12.22
N ARG A 8 -9.25 -4.37 12.20
CA ARG A 8 -8.05 -4.98 11.60
C ARG A 8 -7.98 -4.70 10.10
N SER A 9 -9.08 -4.86 9.37
CA SER A 9 -9.13 -4.58 7.93
C SER A 9 -8.84 -3.12 7.63
N LEU A 10 -9.40 -2.17 8.39
CA LEU A 10 -9.11 -0.74 8.22
C LEU A 10 -7.63 -0.42 8.43
N LEU A 11 -7.01 -0.98 9.48
CA LEU A 11 -5.58 -0.79 9.73
C LEU A 11 -4.72 -1.33 8.59
N LEU A 12 -5.05 -2.52 8.09
CA LEU A 12 -4.37 -3.10 6.92
C LEU A 12 -4.58 -2.27 5.66
N PHE A 13 -5.77 -1.68 5.46
CA PHE A 13 -6.02 -0.76 4.33
C PHE A 13 -5.15 0.50 4.38
N VAL A 14 -5.04 1.13 5.54
CA VAL A 14 -4.20 2.32 5.72
C VAL A 14 -2.72 1.97 5.56
N LEU A 15 -2.26 0.87 6.17
CA LEU A 15 -0.88 0.42 6.03
C LEU A 15 -0.52 0.11 4.57
N ALA A 16 -1.42 -0.57 3.85
CA ALA A 16 -1.25 -0.86 2.44
C ALA A 16 -1.18 0.42 1.61
N ALA A 17 -2.06 1.41 1.85
CA ALA A 17 -2.06 2.67 1.12
C ALA A 17 -0.75 3.46 1.33
N VAL A 18 -0.27 3.54 2.57
CA VAL A 18 1.01 4.21 2.86
C VAL A 18 2.17 3.49 2.20
N ALA A 19 2.20 2.16 2.26
CA ALA A 19 3.28 1.37 1.65
C ALA A 19 3.26 1.45 0.11
N GLU A 20 2.08 1.38 -0.50
CA GLU A 20 1.89 1.43 -1.95
C GLU A 20 2.22 2.83 -2.51
N ILE A 21 1.54 3.87 -2.04
CA ILE A 21 1.77 5.26 -2.48
C ILE A 21 3.20 5.70 -2.15
N GLY A 22 3.67 5.39 -0.93
CA GLY A 22 5.01 5.71 -0.49
C GLY A 22 6.09 5.03 -1.33
N SER A 23 5.89 3.77 -1.73
CA SER A 23 6.84 3.05 -2.58
C SER A 23 6.99 3.70 -3.96
N ALA A 24 5.88 4.08 -4.60
CA ALA A 24 5.87 4.77 -5.88
C ALA A 24 6.57 6.13 -5.78
N TRP A 25 6.31 6.88 -4.70
CA TRP A 25 6.96 8.15 -4.43
C TRP A 25 8.47 8.00 -4.22
N LEU A 26 8.92 7.00 -3.46
CA LEU A 26 10.36 6.74 -3.24
C LEU A 26 11.09 6.40 -4.55
N ILE A 27 10.46 5.60 -5.42
CA ILE A 27 11.01 5.30 -6.76
C ILE A 27 11.08 6.57 -7.61
N TRP A 28 10.03 7.41 -7.59
CA TRP A 28 10.03 8.71 -8.26
C TRP A 28 11.19 9.59 -7.79
N GLN A 29 11.36 9.73 -6.47
CA GLN A 29 12.45 10.50 -5.88
C GLN A 29 13.84 10.00 -6.34
N GLY A 30 14.04 8.68 -6.34
CA GLY A 30 15.31 8.11 -6.77
C GLY A 30 15.60 8.29 -8.26
N TRP A 31 14.60 8.06 -9.11
CA TRP A 31 14.75 8.07 -10.56
C TRP A 31 14.62 9.46 -11.19
N ARG A 32 13.52 10.16 -10.90
CA ARG A 32 13.14 11.44 -11.54
C ARG A 32 13.82 12.64 -10.87
N GLU A 33 13.91 12.63 -9.54
CA GLU A 33 14.56 13.71 -8.78
C GLU A 33 16.06 13.47 -8.56
N HIS A 34 16.61 12.42 -9.19
CA HIS A 34 18.03 12.05 -9.13
C HIS A 34 18.60 11.92 -7.70
N ARG A 35 17.75 11.59 -6.71
CA ARG A 35 18.19 11.42 -5.31
C ARG A 35 19.00 10.15 -5.07
N GLY A 36 19.07 9.27 -6.08
CA GLY A 36 19.98 8.13 -6.12
C GLY A 36 19.34 6.77 -5.85
N PRO A 37 20.11 5.69 -6.01
CA PRO A 37 19.61 4.31 -6.04
C PRO A 37 19.04 3.82 -4.70
N TRP A 38 19.45 4.41 -3.57
CA TRP A 38 18.93 4.05 -2.24
C TRP A 38 17.43 4.35 -2.09
N TRP A 39 16.95 5.44 -2.69
CA TRP A 39 15.53 5.78 -2.70
C TRP A 39 14.72 4.76 -3.51
N ILE A 40 15.26 4.34 -4.66
CA ILE A 40 14.65 3.30 -5.51
C ILE A 40 14.59 1.97 -4.76
N ALA A 41 15.70 1.55 -4.13
CA ALA A 41 15.75 0.32 -3.34
C ALA A 41 14.74 0.34 -2.19
N GLY A 42 14.65 1.46 -1.46
CA GLY A 42 13.65 1.65 -0.42
C GLY A 42 12.21 1.54 -0.95
N GLY A 43 11.93 2.13 -2.11
CA GLY A 43 10.64 1.99 -2.78
C GLY A 43 10.32 0.55 -3.17
N VAL A 44 11.26 -0.18 -3.78
CA VAL A 44 11.06 -1.60 -4.14
C VAL A 44 10.79 -2.47 -2.91
N ILE A 45 11.52 -2.25 -1.81
CA ILE A 45 11.29 -2.97 -0.55
C ILE A 45 9.91 -2.65 0.02
N ALA A 46 9.52 -1.37 0.06
CA ALA A 46 8.20 -0.94 0.53
C ALA A 46 7.07 -1.55 -0.32
N LEU A 47 7.25 -1.62 -1.64
CA LEU A 47 6.30 -2.26 -2.56
C LEU A 47 6.17 -3.76 -2.28
N GLY A 48 7.28 -4.44 -2.00
CA GLY A 48 7.27 -5.84 -1.56
C GLY A 48 6.46 -6.02 -0.28
N ILE A 49 6.71 -5.18 0.73
CA ILE A 49 5.98 -5.20 2.01
C ILE A 49 4.48 -4.98 1.79
N TYR A 50 4.11 -4.03 0.95
CA TYR A 50 2.71 -3.78 0.57
C TYR A 50 2.03 -5.07 0.08
N GLY A 51 2.65 -5.83 -0.82
CA GLY A 51 2.09 -7.08 -1.32
C GLY A 51 1.74 -8.08 -0.21
N PHE A 52 2.62 -8.20 0.79
CA PHE A 52 2.35 -9.05 1.96
C PHE A 52 1.25 -8.48 2.86
N VAL A 53 1.24 -7.17 3.11
CA VAL A 53 0.17 -6.51 3.90
C VAL A 53 -1.20 -6.71 3.24
N ALA A 54 -1.27 -6.59 1.92
CA ALA A 54 -2.49 -6.81 1.15
C ALA A 54 -2.98 -8.27 1.27
N ALA A 55 -2.06 -9.23 1.24
CA ALA A 55 -2.36 -10.67 1.39
C ALA A 55 -2.87 -11.06 2.78
N PHE A 56 -2.62 -10.25 3.82
CA PHE A 56 -3.14 -10.49 5.17
C PHE A 56 -4.59 -10.02 5.39
N GLN A 57 -5.29 -9.51 4.36
CA GLN A 57 -6.71 -9.23 4.49
C GLN A 57 -7.51 -10.51 4.78
N PRO A 58 -8.49 -10.47 5.70
CA PRO A 58 -9.25 -11.64 6.11
C PRO A 58 -10.38 -12.02 5.14
N ASP A 59 -10.65 -11.20 4.11
CA ASP A 59 -11.64 -11.51 3.08
C ASP A 59 -11.02 -12.44 2.02
N ALA A 60 -11.73 -13.50 1.62
CA ALA A 60 -11.25 -14.46 0.64
C ALA A 60 -11.44 -13.97 -0.81
N ASN A 61 -12.26 -12.94 -1.03
CA ASN A 61 -12.53 -12.43 -2.36
C ASN A 61 -11.46 -11.40 -2.77
N PHE A 62 -10.38 -11.91 -3.35
CA PHE A 62 -9.26 -11.09 -3.83
C PHE A 62 -9.70 -9.93 -4.73
N GLY A 63 -10.63 -10.18 -5.67
CA GLY A 63 -11.10 -9.16 -6.61
C GLY A 63 -11.80 -7.99 -5.92
N ARG A 64 -12.63 -8.27 -4.91
CA ARG A 64 -13.29 -7.22 -4.12
C ARG A 64 -12.32 -6.40 -3.30
N ILE A 65 -11.32 -7.05 -2.69
CA ILE A 65 -10.27 -6.39 -1.91
C ILE A 65 -9.43 -5.48 -2.80
N LEU A 66 -9.04 -5.96 -3.98
CA LEU A 66 -8.26 -5.18 -4.94
C LEU A 66 -9.03 -3.95 -5.45
N ALA A 67 -10.33 -4.10 -5.73
CA ALA A 67 -11.18 -2.97 -6.11
C ALA A 67 -11.29 -1.91 -4.99
N ALA A 68 -11.43 -2.36 -3.74
CA ALA A 68 -11.43 -1.46 -2.58
C ALA A 68 -10.08 -0.75 -2.39
N TYR A 69 -8.97 -1.47 -2.54
CA TYR A 69 -7.62 -0.89 -2.50
C TYR A 69 -7.46 0.21 -3.55
N GLY A 70 -7.89 -0.03 -4.79
CA GLY A 70 -7.84 0.99 -5.85
C GLY A 70 -8.56 2.29 -5.44
N GLY A 71 -9.74 2.20 -4.82
CA GLY A 71 -10.44 3.36 -4.30
C GLY A 71 -9.69 4.08 -3.18
N VAL A 72 -9.13 3.34 -2.23
CA VAL A 72 -8.32 3.89 -1.12
C VAL A 72 -7.06 4.58 -1.64
N PHE A 73 -6.38 4.00 -2.64
CA PHE A 73 -5.15 4.56 -3.20
C PHE A 73 -5.43 5.84 -3.97
N VAL A 74 -6.53 5.88 -4.74
CA VAL A 74 -6.96 7.11 -5.41
C VAL A 74 -7.26 8.20 -4.38
N ALA A 75 -8.08 7.91 -3.37
CA ALA A 75 -8.42 8.90 -2.35
C ALA A 75 -7.18 9.36 -1.54
N GLY A 76 -6.29 8.43 -1.18
CA GLY A 76 -5.07 8.73 -0.46
C GLY A 76 -4.06 9.54 -1.28
N SER A 77 -4.04 9.39 -2.60
CA SER A 77 -3.16 10.15 -3.50
C SER A 77 -3.61 11.60 -3.74
N LEU A 78 -4.84 11.96 -3.34
CA LEU A 78 -5.38 13.32 -3.45
C LEU A 78 -5.02 14.21 -2.26
N ILE A 79 -4.43 13.64 -1.21
CA ILE A 79 -4.01 14.33 0.02
C ILE A 79 -2.49 14.52 -0.03
#